data_AF-A0A975AMU0-F1
#
_entry.id   AF-A0A975AMU0-F1
#
_cell.length_a   1.000
_cell.length_b   1.000
_cell.length_c   1.000
_cell.angle_alpha   90.00
_cell.angle_beta   90.00
_cell.angle_gamma   90.00
#
_symmetry.space_group_name_H-M   'P 1'
#
loop_
_entity.id
_entity.type
_entity.pdbx_description
1 polymer ?
#
loop_
_entity_poly.entity_id
_entity_poly.type
_entity_poly.pdbx_seq_one_letter_code
_entity_poly.pdbx_strand_id
1 'polypeptide(L)' 'MFMGIIPLKLEKSGEKRYQANAVYGSCSSGYMVWRLFLNLETDAGRQQIIWVDFRADAPAQ' A
#
# COMPACT_ATOMS: atom_id res chain seq x y z
N MET A 1 -11.43 7.25 -9.62
CA MET A 1 -11.34 6.20 -8.59
C MET A 1 -10.43 5.10 -9.11
N PHE A 2 -9.22 5.02 -8.58
CA PHE A 2 -8.22 3.97 -8.80
C PHE A 2 -8.66 2.56 -8.37
N MET A 3 -9.08 1.65 -9.25
CA MET A 3 -9.25 0.22 -8.91
C MET A 3 -8.32 -0.65 -9.76
N GLY A 4 -7.03 -0.62 -9.44
CA GLY A 4 -6.02 -1.40 -10.16
C GLY A 4 -4.94 -1.94 -9.24
N ILE A 5 -4.05 -2.76 -9.79
CA ILE A 5 -2.91 -3.34 -9.08
C ILE A 5 -1.70 -2.44 -9.33
N ILE A 6 -1.05 -1.97 -8.26
CA ILE A 6 0.21 -1.22 -8.34
C ILE A 6 1.35 -2.20 -8.01
N PRO A 7 2.16 -2.64 -8.99
CA PRO A 7 3.31 -3.49 -8.70
C PRO A 7 4.38 -2.64 -7.98
N LEU A 8 4.79 -3.09 -6.80
CA LEU A 8 5.83 -2.45 -6.01
C LEU A 8 7.10 -3.28 -6.06
N LYS A 9 8.23 -2.61 -6.26
CA LYS A 9 9.56 -3.22 -6.14
C LYS A 9 10.11 -2.92 -4.75
N LEU A 10 10.31 -3.97 -3.97
CA LEU A 10 10.92 -3.87 -2.64
C LEU A 10 12.44 -3.80 -2.77
N GLU A 11 13.04 -2.84 -2.09
CA GLU A 11 14.48 -2.70 -1.94
C GLU A 11 14.89 -3.02 -0.51
N LYS A 12 15.93 -3.85 -0.36
CA LYS A 12 16.48 -4.20 0.96
C LYS A 12 17.28 -3.02 1.49
N SER A 13 16.85 -2.44 2.60
CA SER A 13 17.47 -1.29 3.26
C SER A 13 18.21 -1.65 4.56
N GLY A 14 18.26 -2.93 4.93
CA GLY A 14 18.95 -3.45 6.11
C GLY A 14 18.75 -4.97 6.26
N GLU A 15 19.23 -5.59 7.34
CA GLU A 15 19.14 -7.06 7.52
C GLU A 15 17.70 -7.59 7.45
N LYS A 16 16.74 -6.85 8.04
CA LYS A 16 15.32 -7.20 8.08
C LYS A 16 14.41 -6.03 7.68
N ARG A 17 14.92 -5.08 6.90
CA ARG A 17 14.19 -3.87 6.51
C ARG A 17 14.05 -3.83 5.00
N TYR A 18 12.81 -3.73 4.53
CA TYR A 18 12.45 -3.58 3.13
C TYR A 18 11.73 -2.25 2.95
N GLN A 19 12.00 -1.54 1.86
CA GLN A 19 11.36 -0.28 1.51
C GLN A 19 10.82 -0.35 0.08
N ALA A 20 9.64 0.20 -0.15
CA ALA A 20 9.09 0.43 -1.48
C ALA A 20 8.30 1.74 -1.46
N ASN A 21 8.38 2.49 -2.55
CA ASN A 21 7.63 3.72 -2.73
C ASN A 21 6.47 3.47 -3.68
N ALA A 22 5.26 3.82 -3.23
CA ALA A 22 4.05 3.79 -4.04
C ALA A 22 3.47 5.21 -4.07
N VAL A 23 3.18 5.72 -5.27
CA VAL A 23 2.43 6.96 -5.41
C VAL A 23 1.08 6.63 -6.01
N TYR A 24 0.04 6.98 -5.28
CA TYR A 24 -1.33 6.87 -5.75
C TYR A 24 -1.91 8.29 -5.76
N GLY A 25 -2.58 8.66 -6.86
CA GLY A 25 -3.45 9.84 -6.92
C GLY A 25 -4.88 9.48 -7.30
N SER A 26 -5.87 9.90 -6.50
CA SER A 26 -7.27 9.98 -6.93
C SER A 26 -7.82 11.29 -6.44
N CYS A 27 -8.68 11.88 -7.26
CA CYS A 27 -9.59 12.91 -6.79
C CYS A 27 -10.49 12.23 -5.75
N SER A 28 -10.33 12.57 -4.47
CA SER A 28 -11.23 12.12 -3.42
C SER A 28 -12.24 13.23 -3.12
N SER A 29 -13.52 12.88 -3.10
CA SER A 29 -14.51 13.71 -2.40
C SER A 29 -14.42 13.40 -0.91
N GLY A 30 -14.90 14.31 -0.06
CA GLY A 30 -14.88 14.11 1.40
C GLY A 30 -15.42 12.72 1.80
N TYR A 31 -14.78 12.12 2.81
CA TYR A 31 -15.12 10.81 3.41
C TYR A 31 -14.76 9.54 2.63
N MET A 32 -13.78 9.57 1.71
CA MET A 32 -13.28 8.34 1.10
C MET A 32 -12.32 7.57 2.04
N VAL A 33 -12.62 6.29 2.29
CA VAL A 33 -11.74 5.32 2.97
C VAL A 33 -11.18 4.36 1.94
N TRP A 34 -9.88 4.10 2.03
CA TRP A 34 -9.14 3.35 1.06
C TRP A 34 -8.48 2.16 1.68
N ARG A 35 -8.56 1.04 0.99
CA ARG A 35 -8.00 -0.22 1.42
C ARG A 35 -6.84 -0.60 0.52
N LEU A 36 -5.68 -0.76 1.11
CA LEU A 36 -4.53 -1.38 0.48
C LEU A 36 -4.53 -2.88 0.79
N PHE A 37 -4.46 -3.68 -0.27
CA PHE A 37 -4.32 -5.13 -0.22
C PHE A 37 -2.84 -5.48 -0.47
N LEU A 38 -2.14 -5.91 0.57
CA LEU A 38 -0.75 -6.37 0.46
C LEU A 38 -0.74 -7.90 0.44
N ASN A 39 -0.26 -8.48 -0.65
CA ASN A 39 0.06 -9.90 -0.73
C ASN A 39 1.58 -10.05 -0.73
N LEU A 40 2.12 -10.61 0.35
CA LEU A 40 3.55 -10.79 0.58
C LEU A 40 3.88 -12.26 0.47
N GLU A 41 4.90 -12.59 -0.29
CA GLU A 41 5.48 -13.94 -0.32
C GLU A 41 6.85 -13.88 0.36
N THR A 42 7.04 -14.71 1.38
CA THR A 42 8.32 -14.82 2.09
C THR A 42 9.21 -15.89 1.45
N ASP A 43 10.52 -15.79 1.63
CA ASP A 43 11.50 -16.77 1.11
C ASP A 43 11.21 -18.23 1.54
N ALA A 44 10.45 -18.42 2.63
CA ALA A 44 9.99 -19.72 3.10
C ALA A 44 8.73 -20.24 2.36
N GLY A 45 8.30 -19.58 1.28
CA GLY A 45 7.11 -19.91 0.50
C GLY A 45 5.78 -19.61 1.19
N ARG A 46 5.79 -18.83 2.28
CA ARG A 46 4.54 -18.47 2.99
C ARG A 46 3.97 -17.18 2.44
N GLN A 47 2.71 -17.23 2.04
CA GLN A 47 1.90 -16.06 1.71
C GLN A 47 1.35 -15.40 2.97
N GLN A 48 1.43 -14.07 3.01
CA GLN A 48 0.83 -13.24 4.05
C GLN A 48 0.01 -12.14 3.39
N ILE A 49 -1.24 -12.00 3.84
CA ILE A 49 -2.16 -10.97 3.37
C ILE A 49 -2.36 -9.94 4.48
N ILE A 50 -2.11 -8.67 4.17
CA ILE A 50 -2.30 -7.54 5.09
C ILE A 50 -3.26 -6.54 4.44
N TRP A 51 -4.24 -6.09 5.22
CA TRP A 51 -5.22 -5.09 4.80
C TRP A 51 -4.93 -3.81 5.59
N VAL A 52 -4.68 -2.71 4.90
CA VAL A 52 -4.44 -1.40 5.54
C VAL A 52 -5.51 -0.45 5.04
N ASP A 53 -6.35 0.00 5.97
CA ASP A 53 -7.38 1.00 5.70
C ASP A 53 -6.87 2.38 6.13
N PHE A 54 -6.92 3.34 5.22
CA PHE A 54 -6.55 4.72 5.51
C PHE A 54 -7.54 5.69 4.88
N ARG A 55 -7.72 6.83 5.54
CA ARG A 55 -8.59 7.90 5.07
C ARG A 55 -7.84 8.63 3.94
N ALA A 56 -8.52 8.86 2.82
CA ALA A 56 -7.98 9.57 1.66
C ALA A 56 -8.49 11.01 1.59
N ASP A 57 -8.90 11.57 2.71
CA ASP A 57 -9.18 13.00 2.83
C ASP A 57 -7.87 13.79 2.78
N ALA A 58 -7.93 14.95 2.14
CA ALA A 58 -6.84 15.93 2.21
C ALA A 58 -6.61 16.30 3.69
N PRO A 59 -5.36 16.63 4.10
CA PRO A 59 -5.11 17.15 5.44
C PRO A 59 -6.07 18.31 5.70
N ALA A 60 -6.69 18.32 6.88
CA ALA A 60 -7.42 19.48 7.35
C ALA A 60 -6.46 20.68 7.27
N GLN A 61 -6.80 21.66 6.41
CA GLN A 61 -6.13 22.95 6.39
C GLN A 61 -6.36 23.68 7.71
#